data_AF-A0A849TZG2-F1
#
_entry.id   AF-A0A849TZG2-F1
#
_cell.length_a   1.000
_cell.length_b   1.000
_cell.length_c   1.000
_cell.angle_alpha   90.00
_cell.angle_beta   90.00
_cell.angle_gamma   90.00
#
_symmetry.space_group_name_H-M   'P 1'
#
loop_
_entity.id
_entity.type
_entity.pdbx_description
1 polymer ?
#
loop_
_entity_poly.entity_id
_entity_poly.type
_entity_poly.pdbx_seq_one_letter_code
_entity_poly.pdbx_strand_id
1 'polypeptide(L)'
;MRKSLSVWRASLCGVFIVVAGFSVAQNGWAQLAGSGKLVPVVWNNGKVYFFQGSEYARYDVAQDKADSDDGSGHSYPRPIQGSWSGLFQENMDAAVFWPAPPPGGAENKKVAYFFKGNQFMRYDVEAEQVDAADGAGRAYPQPISLKWPGIWADRVDAVVVWPVPRDGRTVAYFFRDNQYIRFDVKKHRADLGYPKPIADHWPNFKFPDGIDGAAAWPTKIEGKSVVYFFKDNQYMRYDADEFRGDDQSESGIAYPASVAENWPNLLAADELAAYAKECDAVIGVTVSDFDVDSPLGTTVPTDHLTPATATYPDGTCDRPNVLNGKCDHGSRFRVLVNTADAYVVAHARKMGLSQGQYGDVAVIQHNKVNGATCFYQGALEDFHLSHNGNVKAPSKGVGNPVFWMTPSQIVSSKFPCGSCHDNGPIIRSPYLAQITGPNQLPGAGDVTFNSDGQPYSFVGADFSPWKAYKVEVSVNGISNTCNGCHRMGVNNVSNTGIVPNNGTAVDLGIKATDVSQTSKNPHSANSPIWMLPGQVTFQQSTADAARAIKQCADQFRPGAPLPNSAHCKITQFTTP
;
A
#
# COMPACT_ATOMS: atom_id res chain seq x y z
N MET A 1 6.60 3.36 59.14
CA MET A 1 6.45 2.13 59.98
C MET A 1 6.03 0.99 59.07
N ARG A 2 6.84 -0.08 59.06
CA ARG A 2 6.64 -1.31 58.27
C ARG A 2 5.35 -2.02 58.68
N LYS A 3 4.58 -2.55 57.73
CA LYS A 3 3.67 -3.68 57.97
C LYS A 3 4.05 -4.82 57.05
N SER A 4 4.19 -5.99 57.66
CA SER A 4 4.78 -7.21 57.14
C SER A 4 3.84 -7.98 56.23
N LEU A 5 4.43 -8.60 55.20
CA LEU A 5 3.84 -9.65 54.39
C LEU A 5 3.88 -10.97 55.17
N SER A 6 2.73 -11.62 55.34
CA SER A 6 2.66 -13.02 55.74
C SER A 6 2.80 -13.90 54.49
N VAL A 7 3.73 -14.86 54.58
CA VAL A 7 4.00 -15.85 53.54
C VAL A 7 3.13 -17.07 53.84
N TRP A 8 2.26 -17.45 52.90
CA TRP A 8 1.71 -18.80 52.84
C TRP A 8 2.37 -19.53 51.66
N ARG A 9 3.11 -20.59 51.98
CA ARG A 9 3.58 -21.58 51.01
C ARG A 9 2.45 -22.57 50.75
N ALA A 10 2.05 -22.69 49.49
CA ALA A 10 1.36 -23.88 49.00
C ALA A 10 2.09 -24.33 47.72
N SER A 11 2.81 -25.46 47.83
CA SER A 11 3.29 -26.20 46.67
C SER A 11 2.12 -26.95 46.06
N LEU A 12 1.85 -26.72 44.78
CA LEU A 12 1.11 -27.65 43.93
C LEU A 12 1.70 -27.61 42.52
N CYS A 13 2.21 -28.76 42.10
CA CYS A 13 2.56 -29.06 40.70
C CYS A 13 1.34 -28.79 39.81
N GLY A 14 1.53 -27.97 38.78
CA GLY A 14 0.54 -27.71 37.75
C GLY A 14 1.24 -27.33 36.45
N VAL A 15 1.01 -28.14 35.43
CA VAL A 15 1.36 -27.99 34.01
C VAL A 15 1.33 -26.53 33.56
N PHE A 16 2.43 -26.04 32.97
CA PHE A 16 2.45 -24.77 32.24
C PHE A 16 1.64 -24.93 30.95
N ILE A 17 0.39 -24.51 30.97
CA ILE A 17 -0.31 -24.08 29.76
C ILE A 17 -0.09 -22.57 29.66
N VAL A 18 0.76 -22.16 28.73
CA VAL A 18 0.85 -20.76 28.31
C VAL A 18 -0.42 -20.45 27.53
N VAL A 19 -1.43 -19.90 28.20
CA VAL A 19 -2.49 -19.15 27.51
C VAL A 19 -2.01 -17.72 27.42
N ALA A 20 -1.24 -17.41 26.37
CA ALA A 20 -1.00 -16.04 25.96
C ALA A 20 -2.28 -15.53 25.28
N GLY A 21 -3.16 -14.97 26.08
CA GLY A 21 -4.38 -14.30 25.64
C GLY A 21 -4.59 -13.06 26.49
N PHE A 22 -3.67 -12.10 26.42
CA PHE A 22 -4.02 -10.73 26.79
C PHE A 22 -4.90 -10.18 25.67
N SER A 23 -6.20 -10.43 25.75
CA SER A 23 -7.16 -9.54 25.11
C SER A 23 -7.11 -8.22 25.86
N VAL A 24 -6.42 -7.23 25.27
CA VAL A 24 -6.81 -5.86 25.54
C VAL A 24 -8.26 -5.79 25.08
N ALA A 25 -9.20 -5.60 26.00
CA ALA A 25 -10.55 -5.20 25.65
C ALA A 25 -10.42 -3.87 24.90
N GLN A 26 -10.36 -3.91 23.56
CA GLN A 26 -10.66 -2.74 22.76
C GLN A 26 -12.11 -2.41 23.09
N ASN A 27 -12.32 -1.35 23.87
CA ASN A 27 -13.62 -0.74 24.03
C ASN A 27 -14.07 -0.30 22.63
N GLY A 28 -14.82 -1.16 21.96
CA GLY A 28 -15.09 -1.10 20.52
C GLY A 28 -16.08 0.00 20.17
N TRP A 29 -15.57 1.21 19.98
CA TRP A 29 -16.23 2.23 19.18
C TRP A 29 -15.39 2.44 17.91
N ALA A 30 -16.09 2.70 16.80
CA ALA A 30 -15.49 2.71 15.48
C ALA A 30 -14.56 3.93 15.29
N GLN A 31 -13.54 3.77 14.45
CA GLN A 31 -12.61 4.83 14.06
C GLN A 31 -12.85 5.14 12.58
N LEU A 32 -12.40 6.29 12.10
CA LEU A 32 -12.39 6.55 10.65
C LEU A 32 -11.50 5.53 9.92
N ALA A 33 -11.78 5.27 8.66
CA ALA A 33 -11.03 4.29 7.87
C ALA A 33 -9.57 4.72 7.66
N GLY A 34 -8.63 3.78 7.72
CA GLY A 34 -7.20 4.07 7.77
C GLY A 34 -6.58 4.71 6.52
N SER A 35 -7.26 4.72 5.37
CA SER A 35 -6.68 5.12 4.07
C SER A 35 -7.39 6.29 3.36
N GLY A 36 -8.47 6.82 3.93
CA GLY A 36 -9.22 7.92 3.30
C GLY A 36 -8.64 9.30 3.55
N LYS A 37 -8.92 10.25 2.65
CA LYS A 37 -8.56 11.67 2.77
C LYS A 37 -9.08 12.26 4.10
N LEU A 38 -8.20 12.82 4.92
CA LEU A 38 -8.57 13.54 6.15
C LEU A 38 -8.68 15.04 5.91
N VAL A 39 -9.88 15.59 6.10
CA VAL A 39 -10.13 17.03 6.05
C VAL A 39 -10.36 17.58 7.46
N PRO A 40 -9.34 18.18 8.10
CA PRO A 40 -9.49 18.76 9.43
C PRO A 40 -10.10 20.16 9.38
N VAL A 41 -10.88 20.50 10.40
CA VAL A 41 -11.21 21.88 10.76
C VAL A 41 -11.04 22.08 12.26
N VAL A 42 -10.17 23.02 12.63
CA VAL A 42 -9.97 23.41 14.03
C VAL A 42 -11.11 24.33 14.43
N TRP A 43 -11.87 23.92 15.43
CA TRP A 43 -13.09 24.61 15.84
C TRP A 43 -12.87 25.52 17.04
N ASN A 44 -13.83 26.39 17.32
CA ASN A 44 -13.75 27.38 18.40
C ASN A 44 -14.12 26.84 19.80
N ASN A 45 -14.16 25.52 19.97
CA ASN A 45 -14.54 24.83 21.22
C ASN A 45 -13.43 23.91 21.76
N GLY A 46 -12.18 24.07 21.30
CA GLY A 46 -11.07 23.20 21.69
C GLY A 46 -11.09 21.82 21.04
N LYS A 47 -11.92 21.62 20.02
CA LYS A 47 -11.97 20.39 19.23
C LYS A 47 -11.46 20.60 17.81
N VAL A 48 -11.02 19.52 17.19
CA VAL A 48 -10.78 19.44 15.74
C VAL A 48 -11.75 18.41 15.16
N TYR A 49 -12.46 18.77 14.10
CA TYR A 49 -13.34 17.84 13.39
C TYR A 49 -12.62 17.35 12.15
N PHE A 50 -12.51 16.03 12.01
CA PHE A 50 -11.88 15.37 10.87
C PHE A 50 -12.96 14.72 10.03
N PHE A 51 -13.13 15.19 8.79
CA PHE A 51 -14.08 14.63 7.84
C PHE A 51 -13.37 13.66 6.90
N GLN A 52 -14.02 12.53 6.61
CA GLN A 52 -13.54 11.52 5.67
C GLN A 52 -14.75 10.81 5.04
N GLY A 53 -14.83 10.77 3.71
CA GLY A 53 -15.99 10.19 3.02
C GLY A 53 -17.28 10.90 3.44
N SER A 54 -18.28 10.13 3.88
CA SER A 54 -19.58 10.60 4.38
C SER A 54 -19.63 10.78 5.91
N GLU A 55 -18.51 10.61 6.61
CA GLU A 55 -18.45 10.58 8.07
C GLU A 55 -17.44 11.60 8.62
N TYR A 56 -17.50 11.82 9.93
CA TYR A 56 -16.52 12.63 10.64
C TYR A 56 -16.24 12.08 12.06
N ALA A 57 -15.04 12.35 12.56
CA ALA A 57 -14.65 12.16 13.95
C ALA A 57 -14.34 13.51 14.61
N ARG A 58 -14.48 13.57 15.94
CA ARG A 58 -14.15 14.76 16.73
C ARG A 58 -12.96 14.45 17.63
N TYR A 59 -11.94 15.28 17.55
CA TYR A 59 -10.71 15.16 18.32
C TYR A 59 -10.65 16.21 19.42
N ASP A 60 -10.39 15.77 20.65
CA ASP A 60 -10.19 16.64 21.81
C ASP A 60 -8.72 17.05 21.92
N VAL A 61 -8.45 18.34 21.75
CA VAL A 61 -7.08 18.86 21.79
C VAL A 61 -6.48 18.79 23.20
N ALA A 62 -7.29 18.95 24.24
CA ALA A 62 -6.81 18.94 25.62
C ALA A 62 -6.53 17.50 26.10
N GLN A 63 -7.32 16.53 25.63
CA GLN A 63 -7.14 15.11 25.97
C GLN A 63 -6.21 14.37 25.01
N ASP A 64 -5.83 14.99 23.89
CA ASP A 64 -4.98 14.42 22.85
C ASP A 64 -5.49 13.06 22.32
N LYS A 65 -6.80 12.99 22.05
CA LYS A 65 -7.46 11.81 21.49
C LYS A 65 -8.78 12.14 20.80
N ALA A 66 -9.23 11.27 19.91
CA ALA A 66 -10.60 11.31 19.41
C ALA A 66 -11.61 10.95 20.51
N ASP A 67 -12.75 11.64 20.48
CA ASP A 67 -13.90 11.37 21.35
C ASP A 67 -14.59 10.08 20.90
N SER A 68 -15.06 9.28 21.86
CA SER A 68 -15.84 8.06 21.60
C SER A 68 -17.27 8.35 21.16
N ASP A 69 -17.85 9.43 21.68
CA ASP A 69 -19.21 9.87 21.44
C ASP A 69 -19.35 11.39 21.55
N ASP A 70 -20.50 11.90 21.14
CA ASP A 70 -20.78 13.33 21.12
C ASP A 70 -21.13 13.95 22.50
N GLY A 71 -21.22 13.13 23.56
CA GLY A 71 -21.69 13.50 24.90
C GLY A 71 -23.19 13.26 25.13
N SER A 72 -23.93 12.82 24.10
CA SER A 72 -25.36 12.48 24.17
C SER A 72 -25.64 10.99 23.93
N GLY A 73 -24.58 10.17 23.84
CA GLY A 73 -24.67 8.73 23.61
C GLY A 73 -24.58 8.31 22.13
N HIS A 74 -24.33 9.26 21.21
CA HIS A 74 -24.08 8.94 19.81
C HIS A 74 -22.57 8.78 19.56
N SER A 75 -22.14 7.57 19.21
CA SER A 75 -20.73 7.24 18.97
C SER A 75 -20.17 7.87 17.70
N TYR A 76 -18.85 8.08 17.69
CA TYR A 76 -18.08 8.38 16.49
C TYR A 76 -17.58 7.09 15.79
N PRO A 77 -17.21 7.16 14.49
CA PRO A 77 -17.46 8.28 13.59
C PRO A 77 -18.95 8.47 13.35
N ARG A 78 -19.36 9.70 13.03
CA ARG A 78 -20.75 10.07 12.81
C ARG A 78 -20.99 10.42 11.34
N PRO A 79 -22.17 10.10 10.79
CA PRO A 79 -22.56 10.61 9.49
C PRO A 79 -22.55 12.15 9.48
N ILE A 80 -22.05 12.73 8.41
CA ILE A 80 -22.17 14.18 8.18
C ILE A 80 -23.65 14.54 8.04
N GLN A 81 -24.41 13.65 7.39
CA GLN A 81 -25.86 13.75 7.26
C GLN A 81 -26.56 13.81 8.61
N GLY A 82 -27.34 14.87 8.80
CA GLY A 82 -28.08 15.14 10.04
C GLY A 82 -27.23 15.75 11.15
N SER A 83 -25.90 15.65 11.10
CA SER A 83 -25.01 16.25 12.10
C SER A 83 -24.54 17.65 11.72
N TRP A 84 -24.44 17.93 10.41
CA TRP A 84 -24.03 19.24 9.88
C TRP A 84 -25.11 19.77 8.93
N SER A 85 -26.05 20.54 9.48
CA SER A 85 -27.25 20.99 8.77
C SER A 85 -26.93 21.77 7.50
N GLY A 86 -27.36 21.24 6.35
CA GLY A 86 -27.19 21.87 5.03
C GLY A 86 -25.79 21.74 4.42
N LEU A 87 -24.84 21.07 5.10
CA LEU A 87 -23.47 20.90 4.60
C LEU A 87 -23.39 19.89 3.45
N PHE A 88 -22.27 19.86 2.73
CA PHE A 88 -21.95 18.73 1.84
C PHE A 88 -21.97 17.42 2.63
N GLN A 89 -22.62 16.40 2.07
CA GLN A 89 -22.91 15.16 2.79
C GLN A 89 -21.76 14.14 2.74
N GLU A 90 -20.77 14.37 1.88
CA GLU A 90 -19.60 13.51 1.72
C GLU A 90 -18.51 14.20 0.88
N ASN A 91 -17.30 13.66 0.92
CA ASN A 91 -16.19 13.95 0.00
C ASN A 91 -15.91 15.46 -0.14
N MET A 92 -15.79 16.14 1.00
CA MET A 92 -15.31 17.52 1.03
C MET A 92 -13.82 17.55 0.70
N ASP A 93 -13.38 18.64 0.05
CA ASP A 93 -11.98 18.79 -0.30
C ASP A 93 -11.20 19.53 0.77
N ALA A 94 -11.75 20.59 1.35
CA ALA A 94 -11.07 21.35 2.39
C ALA A 94 -12.07 22.06 3.32
N ALA A 95 -11.63 22.37 4.54
CA ALA A 95 -12.42 23.11 5.51
C ALA A 95 -11.54 24.08 6.30
N VAL A 96 -12.07 25.25 6.66
CA VAL A 96 -11.33 26.22 7.48
C VAL A 96 -12.27 27.08 8.32
N PHE A 97 -11.94 27.23 9.60
CA PHE A 97 -12.54 28.25 10.46
C PHE A 97 -11.95 29.61 10.11
N TRP A 98 -12.78 30.58 9.75
CA TRP A 98 -12.30 31.86 9.23
C TRP A 98 -12.28 32.94 10.32
N PRO A 99 -11.13 33.60 10.59
CA PRO A 99 -10.98 34.50 11.73
C PRO A 99 -11.47 35.93 11.46
N ALA A 100 -11.86 36.25 10.23
CA ALA A 100 -12.30 37.59 9.84
C ALA A 100 -13.76 37.58 9.38
N PRO A 101 -14.52 38.67 9.58
CA PRO A 101 -15.84 38.81 8.98
C PRO A 101 -15.75 38.66 7.45
N PRO A 102 -16.77 38.09 6.79
CA PRO A 102 -16.79 37.99 5.33
C PRO A 102 -16.68 39.38 4.68
N PRO A 103 -15.92 39.53 3.58
CA PRO A 103 -15.88 40.79 2.85
C PRO A 103 -17.27 41.13 2.29
N GLY A 104 -17.74 42.33 2.61
CA GLY A 104 -19.00 42.87 2.09
C GLY A 104 -20.27 42.48 2.86
N GLY A 105 -20.15 41.95 4.09
CA GLY A 105 -21.29 41.77 4.99
C GLY A 105 -21.08 42.49 6.32
N ALA A 106 -22.06 43.25 6.77
CA ALA A 106 -22.12 43.86 8.12
C ALA A 106 -22.35 42.82 9.23
N GLU A 107 -22.00 41.55 8.97
CA GLU A 107 -22.35 40.41 9.81
C GLU A 107 -21.17 40.07 10.72
N ASN A 108 -21.33 40.37 12.02
CA ASN A 108 -20.43 39.91 13.09
C ASN A 108 -20.66 38.41 13.38
N LYS A 109 -20.62 37.56 12.36
CA LYS A 109 -20.83 36.12 12.49
C LYS A 109 -19.49 35.38 12.44
N LYS A 110 -19.34 34.36 13.29
CA LYS A 110 -18.26 33.38 13.18
C LYS A 110 -18.64 32.37 12.12
N VAL A 111 -17.76 32.16 11.15
CA VAL A 111 -18.06 31.28 10.02
C VAL A 111 -16.92 30.31 9.74
N ALA A 112 -17.29 29.12 9.27
CA ALA A 112 -16.37 28.20 8.62
C ALA A 112 -16.72 28.07 7.14
N TYR A 113 -15.71 27.83 6.31
CA TYR A 113 -15.89 27.56 4.90
C TYR A 113 -15.51 26.13 4.58
N PHE A 114 -16.35 25.47 3.79
CA PHE A 114 -16.16 24.10 3.32
C PHE A 114 -16.14 24.10 1.80
N PHE A 115 -15.16 23.44 1.19
CA PHE A 115 -14.92 23.42 -0.24
C PHE A 115 -15.18 22.02 -0.80
N LYS A 116 -15.79 21.96 -1.99
CA LYS A 116 -15.99 20.72 -2.75
C LYS A 116 -16.05 21.03 -4.24
N GLY A 117 -15.14 20.46 -5.03
CA GLY A 117 -14.92 20.80 -6.41
C GLY A 117 -14.74 22.31 -6.58
N ASN A 118 -15.46 22.89 -7.55
CA ASN A 118 -15.40 24.31 -7.85
C ASN A 118 -16.30 25.18 -6.95
N GLN A 119 -16.89 24.61 -5.89
CA GLN A 119 -17.85 25.29 -5.03
C GLN A 119 -17.41 25.32 -3.56
N PHE A 120 -18.05 26.20 -2.80
CA PHE A 120 -17.91 26.26 -1.35
C PHE A 120 -19.24 26.59 -0.67
N MET A 121 -19.35 26.22 0.60
CA MET A 121 -20.45 26.56 1.52
C MET A 121 -19.91 27.40 2.68
N ARG A 122 -20.74 28.30 3.20
CA ARG A 122 -20.47 29.06 4.42
C ARG A 122 -21.33 28.50 5.54
N TYR A 123 -20.69 28.05 6.61
CA TYR A 123 -21.35 27.50 7.79
C TYR A 123 -21.35 28.54 8.89
N ASP A 124 -22.55 28.89 9.38
CA ASP A 124 -22.74 29.73 10.54
C ASP A 124 -22.48 28.89 11.80
N VAL A 125 -21.41 29.22 12.50
CA VAL A 125 -20.94 28.46 13.67
C VAL A 125 -21.91 28.59 14.83
N GLU A 126 -22.56 29.74 14.98
CA GLU A 126 -23.48 30.00 16.11
C GLU A 126 -24.86 29.44 15.83
N ALA A 127 -25.32 29.48 14.58
CA ALA A 127 -26.59 28.88 14.17
C ALA A 127 -26.51 27.37 13.87
N GLU A 128 -25.30 26.80 13.86
CA GLU A 128 -25.02 25.39 13.55
C GLU A 128 -25.66 24.90 12.24
N GLN A 129 -25.57 25.72 11.19
CA GLN A 129 -26.11 25.39 9.87
C GLN A 129 -25.40 26.16 8.74
N VAL A 130 -25.46 25.61 7.54
CA VAL A 130 -25.06 26.33 6.31
C VAL A 130 -26.01 27.50 6.07
N ASP A 131 -25.44 28.66 5.73
CA ASP A 131 -26.23 29.79 5.28
C ASP A 131 -26.95 29.46 3.97
N ALA A 132 -28.24 29.79 3.88
CA ALA A 132 -29.00 29.57 2.66
C ALA A 132 -28.50 30.44 1.50
N ALA A 133 -28.07 31.68 1.80
CA ALA A 133 -27.56 32.64 0.83
C ALA A 133 -26.56 33.62 1.46
N ASP A 134 -25.79 34.32 0.63
CA ASP A 134 -24.96 35.44 1.08
C ASP A 134 -25.76 36.74 1.29
N GLY A 135 -25.10 37.79 1.79
CA GLY A 135 -25.73 39.11 1.99
C GLY A 135 -26.25 39.80 0.73
N ALA A 136 -25.99 39.25 -0.47
CA ALA A 136 -26.55 39.71 -1.74
C ALA A 136 -27.69 38.79 -2.25
N GLY A 137 -28.15 37.84 -1.43
CA GLY A 137 -29.23 36.91 -1.78
C GLY A 137 -28.81 35.75 -2.68
N ARG A 138 -27.50 35.53 -2.90
CA ARG A 138 -27.02 34.43 -3.75
C ARG A 138 -26.94 33.14 -2.95
N ALA A 139 -27.64 32.11 -3.39
CA ALA A 139 -27.72 30.83 -2.68
C ALA A 139 -26.36 30.11 -2.58
N TYR A 140 -26.17 29.34 -1.51
CA TYR A 140 -25.08 28.35 -1.40
C TYR A 140 -25.53 26.97 -1.93
N PRO A 141 -24.62 26.12 -2.43
CA PRO A 141 -23.18 26.35 -2.57
C PRO A 141 -22.85 27.37 -3.67
N GLN A 142 -21.79 28.16 -3.46
CA GLN A 142 -21.34 29.20 -4.40
C GLN A 142 -20.04 28.79 -5.09
N PRO A 143 -19.78 29.23 -6.34
CA PRO A 143 -18.52 28.94 -7.00
C PRO A 143 -17.36 29.68 -6.33
N ILE A 144 -16.20 29.02 -6.24
CA ILE A 144 -15.01 29.59 -5.59
C ILE A 144 -14.61 30.93 -6.21
N SER A 145 -14.68 31.03 -7.55
CA SER A 145 -14.36 32.23 -8.32
C SER A 145 -15.17 33.47 -7.93
N LEU A 146 -16.33 33.30 -7.29
CA LEU A 146 -17.19 34.42 -6.88
C LEU A 146 -16.67 35.15 -5.65
N LYS A 147 -16.09 34.41 -4.70
CA LYS A 147 -15.72 34.95 -3.38
C LYS A 147 -14.24 34.86 -3.08
N TRP A 148 -13.44 34.08 -3.79
CA TRP A 148 -12.03 33.88 -3.44
C TRP A 148 -11.11 34.40 -4.54
N PRO A 149 -10.92 35.73 -4.63
CA PRO A 149 -10.18 36.32 -5.73
C PRO A 149 -8.70 35.93 -5.69
N GLY A 150 -8.22 35.39 -6.81
CA GLY A 150 -6.82 35.01 -7.01
C GLY A 150 -6.45 33.63 -6.48
N ILE A 151 -7.38 32.84 -5.95
CA ILE A 151 -7.18 31.40 -5.78
C ILE A 151 -7.72 30.63 -7.00
N TRP A 152 -7.39 29.34 -7.10
CA TRP A 152 -7.90 28.49 -8.16
C TRP A 152 -9.42 28.37 -8.13
N ALA A 153 -10.05 28.42 -9.30
CA ALA A 153 -11.51 28.39 -9.42
C ALA A 153 -12.10 26.96 -9.43
N ASP A 154 -11.27 25.95 -9.69
CA ASP A 154 -11.69 24.57 -9.95
C ASP A 154 -11.71 23.70 -8.69
N ARG A 155 -10.75 23.82 -7.76
CA ARG A 155 -10.73 23.16 -6.45
C ARG A 155 -9.67 23.71 -5.49
N VAL A 156 -9.76 23.29 -4.23
CA VAL A 156 -8.76 23.49 -3.16
C VAL A 156 -8.61 22.16 -2.42
N ASP A 157 -7.38 21.64 -2.28
CA ASP A 157 -7.14 20.35 -1.64
C ASP A 157 -7.00 20.47 -0.12
N ALA A 158 -6.47 21.60 0.37
CA ALA A 158 -6.41 21.93 1.80
C ALA A 158 -6.30 23.44 1.99
N VAL A 159 -6.73 23.94 3.15
CA VAL A 159 -6.56 25.34 3.54
C VAL A 159 -6.24 25.44 5.03
N VAL A 160 -5.32 26.33 5.38
CA VAL A 160 -4.99 26.63 6.78
C VAL A 160 -4.79 28.13 6.97
N VAL A 161 -5.43 28.69 7.99
CA VAL A 161 -5.10 30.03 8.48
C VAL A 161 -3.83 29.91 9.31
N TRP A 162 -2.78 30.63 8.91
CA TRP A 162 -1.49 30.52 9.57
C TRP A 162 -1.58 31.02 11.02
N PRO A 163 -1.11 30.27 12.02
CA PRO A 163 -1.34 30.59 13.43
C PRO A 163 -0.51 31.79 13.92
N VAL A 164 0.46 32.24 13.13
CA VAL A 164 1.32 33.38 13.44
C VAL A 164 1.30 34.42 12.31
N PRO A 165 1.52 35.72 12.59
CA PRO A 165 1.54 36.72 11.53
C PRO A 165 2.66 36.48 10.51
N ARG A 166 2.37 36.71 9.23
CA ARG A 166 3.35 36.73 8.14
C ARG A 166 3.41 38.13 7.56
N ASP A 167 4.59 38.71 7.50
CA ASP A 167 4.79 40.09 7.02
C ASP A 167 3.85 41.08 7.73
N GLY A 168 3.67 40.90 9.05
CA GLY A 168 2.80 41.71 9.91
C GLY A 168 1.29 41.51 9.72
N ARG A 169 0.84 40.46 9.01
CA ARG A 169 -0.57 40.23 8.66
C ARG A 169 -1.00 38.79 8.92
N THR A 170 -2.29 38.58 9.16
CA THR A 170 -2.89 37.25 9.14
C THR A 170 -3.00 36.77 7.69
N VAL A 171 -2.43 35.60 7.40
CA VAL A 171 -2.50 34.97 6.07
C VAL A 171 -3.10 33.58 6.18
N ALA A 172 -3.73 33.12 5.10
CA ALA A 172 -4.09 31.74 4.90
C ALA A 172 -3.24 31.15 3.76
N TYR A 173 -2.97 29.86 3.83
CA TYR A 173 -2.37 29.11 2.73
C TYR A 173 -3.39 28.14 2.16
N PHE A 174 -3.64 28.24 0.86
CA PHE A 174 -4.45 27.31 0.08
C PHE A 174 -3.51 26.39 -0.69
N PHE A 175 -3.80 25.09 -0.69
CA PHE A 175 -3.00 24.07 -1.36
C PHE A 175 -3.83 23.41 -2.45
N ARG A 176 -3.19 23.09 -3.58
CA ARG A 176 -3.76 22.31 -4.67
C ARG A 176 -2.64 21.64 -5.43
N ASP A 177 -2.71 20.32 -5.57
CA ASP A 177 -1.63 19.49 -6.13
C ASP A 177 -0.29 19.83 -5.46
N ASN A 178 0.78 19.91 -6.24
CA ASN A 178 2.11 20.31 -5.78
C ASN A 178 2.29 21.84 -5.64
N GLN A 179 1.21 22.62 -5.54
CA GLN A 179 1.26 24.08 -5.47
C GLN A 179 0.52 24.64 -4.25
N TYR A 180 0.87 25.88 -3.89
CA TYR A 180 0.20 26.63 -2.84
C TYR A 180 0.01 28.11 -3.19
N ILE A 181 -0.96 28.76 -2.55
CA ILE A 181 -1.28 30.18 -2.66
C ILE A 181 -1.29 30.79 -1.26
N ARG A 182 -0.59 31.91 -1.06
CA ARG A 182 -0.72 32.73 0.15
C ARG A 182 -1.79 33.78 -0.06
N PHE A 183 -2.72 33.85 0.88
CA PHE A 183 -3.92 34.70 0.82
C PHE A 183 -3.95 35.64 2.01
N ASP A 184 -4.09 36.94 1.75
CA ASP A 184 -4.27 37.94 2.80
C ASP A 184 -5.70 37.89 3.32
N VAL A 185 -5.87 37.50 4.58
CA VAL A 185 -7.20 37.31 5.18
C VAL A 185 -7.95 38.64 5.32
N LYS A 186 -7.25 39.73 5.65
CA LYS A 186 -7.88 41.04 5.89
C LYS A 186 -8.24 41.75 4.59
N LYS A 187 -7.32 41.72 3.62
CA LYS A 187 -7.53 42.32 2.29
C LYS A 187 -8.36 41.42 1.36
N HIS A 188 -8.57 40.18 1.76
CA HIS A 188 -9.34 39.16 1.05
C HIS A 188 -8.91 38.97 -0.39
N ARG A 189 -7.63 38.66 -0.59
CA ARG A 189 -7.05 38.38 -1.92
C ARG A 189 -5.79 37.55 -1.82
N ALA A 190 -5.52 36.79 -2.87
CA ALA A 190 -4.20 36.18 -3.05
C ALA A 190 -3.11 37.26 -3.15
N ASP A 191 -1.93 36.96 -2.61
CA ASP A 191 -0.74 37.77 -2.83
C ASP A 191 -0.28 37.64 -4.30
N LEU A 192 0.40 38.67 -4.81
CA LEU A 192 0.98 38.63 -6.16
C LEU A 192 2.12 37.60 -6.25
N GLY A 193 2.25 36.94 -7.40
CA GLY A 193 3.31 35.95 -7.65
C GLY A 193 2.98 34.53 -7.18
N TYR A 194 1.71 34.25 -6.88
CA TYR A 194 1.16 32.92 -6.62
C TYR A 194 0.33 32.43 -7.82
N PRO A 195 0.14 31.11 -8.00
CA PRO A 195 0.61 30.01 -7.15
C PRO A 195 2.12 29.76 -7.24
N LYS A 196 2.67 29.11 -6.21
CA LYS A 196 4.07 28.67 -6.16
C LYS A 196 4.15 27.17 -5.90
N PRO A 197 5.20 26.46 -6.36
CA PRO A 197 5.39 25.06 -6.02
C PRO A 197 5.63 24.90 -4.52
N ILE A 198 5.13 23.80 -3.95
CA ILE A 198 5.42 23.41 -2.56
C ILE A 198 6.91 23.07 -2.42
N ALA A 199 7.41 22.28 -3.38
CA ALA A 199 8.83 21.99 -3.51
C ALA A 199 9.65 23.29 -3.46
N ASP A 200 10.73 23.27 -2.66
CA ASP A 200 11.69 24.37 -2.45
C ASP A 200 11.17 25.59 -1.67
N HIS A 201 9.86 25.75 -1.46
CA HIS A 201 9.29 26.89 -0.75
C HIS A 201 8.86 26.58 0.69
N TRP A 202 8.76 25.29 1.03
CA TRP A 202 8.45 24.80 2.37
C TRP A 202 9.65 23.99 2.89
N PRO A 203 10.58 24.61 3.64
CA PRO A 203 11.76 23.93 4.14
C PRO A 203 11.41 22.67 4.95
N ASN A 204 12.09 21.57 4.65
CA ASN A 204 11.87 20.26 5.29
C ASN A 204 10.43 19.71 5.20
N PHE A 205 9.67 20.10 4.16
CA PHE A 205 8.34 19.56 3.92
C PHE A 205 8.39 18.14 3.34
N LYS A 206 7.59 17.23 3.87
CA LYS A 206 7.60 15.80 3.51
C LYS A 206 6.61 15.42 2.40
N PHE A 207 5.73 16.35 2.01
CA PHE A 207 4.68 16.11 1.03
C PHE A 207 4.80 17.08 -0.17
N PRO A 208 5.87 16.99 -0.99
CA PRO A 208 6.12 17.95 -2.07
C PRO A 208 5.06 17.89 -3.19
N ASP A 209 4.36 16.76 -3.32
CA ASP A 209 3.34 16.53 -4.35
C ASP A 209 1.93 16.99 -3.95
N GLY A 210 1.75 17.52 -2.73
CA GLY A 210 0.47 18.00 -2.21
C GLY A 210 0.05 17.34 -0.91
N ILE A 211 -1.04 17.86 -0.33
CA ILE A 211 -1.59 17.47 0.97
C ILE A 211 -3.10 17.31 0.90
N ASP A 212 -3.65 16.54 1.82
CA ASP A 212 -5.07 16.25 1.93
C ASP A 212 -5.78 17.15 2.94
N GLY A 213 -5.04 17.63 3.95
CA GLY A 213 -5.57 18.43 5.03
C GLY A 213 -4.50 19.18 5.79
N ALA A 214 -4.88 20.28 6.44
CA ALA A 214 -3.97 21.08 7.26
C ALA A 214 -4.71 21.66 8.48
N ALA A 215 -4.12 21.51 9.67
CA ALA A 215 -4.70 21.99 10.93
C ALA A 215 -3.68 22.86 11.69
N ALA A 216 -3.99 24.14 11.86
CA ALA A 216 -3.24 25.01 12.75
C ALA A 216 -3.59 24.68 14.21
N TRP A 217 -2.68 24.03 14.93
CA TRP A 217 -2.96 23.55 16.27
C TRP A 217 -3.23 24.73 17.21
N PRO A 218 -4.32 24.68 18.01
CA PRO A 218 -4.75 25.86 18.76
C PRO A 218 -3.90 26.14 20.00
N THR A 219 -3.07 25.18 20.43
CA THR A 219 -2.13 25.32 21.54
C THR A 219 -0.69 25.20 21.06
N LYS A 220 0.23 25.80 21.80
CA LYS A 220 1.66 25.62 21.53
C LYS A 220 2.10 24.22 21.96
N ILE A 221 2.96 23.61 21.16
CA ILE A 221 3.60 22.33 21.45
C ILE A 221 5.10 22.60 21.53
N GLU A 222 5.75 22.18 22.62
CA GLU A 222 7.20 22.41 22.80
C GLU A 222 7.57 23.92 22.66
N GLY A 223 6.67 24.81 23.10
CA GLY A 223 6.83 26.27 22.99
C GLY A 223 6.57 26.87 21.60
N LYS A 224 6.27 26.06 20.59
CA LYS A 224 6.11 26.44 19.18
C LYS A 224 4.65 26.45 18.74
N SER A 225 4.30 27.39 17.87
CA SER A 225 3.05 27.34 17.12
C SER A 225 3.18 26.29 16.03
N VAL A 226 2.26 25.32 16.00
CA VAL A 226 2.37 24.13 15.14
C VAL A 226 1.26 24.10 14.10
N VAL A 227 1.60 23.68 12.89
CA VAL A 227 0.64 23.22 11.88
C VAL A 227 0.88 21.75 11.59
N TYR A 228 -0.19 20.96 11.64
CA TYR A 228 -0.18 19.57 11.18
C TYR A 228 -0.64 19.51 9.74
N PHE A 229 0.10 18.77 8.92
CA PHE A 229 -0.23 18.50 7.52
C PHE A 229 -0.48 17.00 7.36
N PHE A 230 -1.56 16.64 6.67
CA PHE A 230 -2.01 15.27 6.49
C PHE A 230 -1.93 14.88 5.02
N LYS A 231 -1.48 13.65 4.75
CA LYS A 231 -1.50 13.03 3.43
C LYS A 231 -1.68 11.53 3.56
N ASP A 232 -2.69 10.99 2.89
CA ASP A 232 -3.07 9.58 3.01
C ASP A 232 -3.24 9.19 4.49
N ASN A 233 -2.61 8.10 4.94
CA ASN A 233 -2.60 7.66 6.33
C ASN A 233 -1.48 8.31 7.18
N GLN A 234 -0.80 9.32 6.66
CA GLN A 234 0.37 9.94 7.27
C GLN A 234 0.15 11.41 7.62
N TYR A 235 0.99 11.92 8.52
CA TYR A 235 1.05 13.34 8.84
C TYR A 235 2.49 13.82 9.08
N MET A 236 2.68 15.13 9.02
CA MET A 236 3.89 15.79 9.50
C MET A 236 3.55 17.01 10.36
N ARG A 237 4.45 17.33 11.30
CA ARG A 237 4.41 18.55 12.09
C ARG A 237 5.29 19.63 11.45
N TYR A 238 4.83 20.88 11.51
CA TYR A 238 5.52 22.03 10.95
C TYR A 238 5.56 23.16 11.97
N ASP A 239 6.78 23.62 12.27
CA ASP A 239 7.01 24.81 13.08
C ASP A 239 6.56 26.05 12.31
N ALA A 240 5.46 26.65 12.75
CA ALA A 240 4.87 27.81 12.12
C ALA A 240 5.64 29.10 12.41
N ASP A 241 6.32 29.15 13.56
CA ASP A 241 7.16 30.27 14.00
C ASP A 241 8.42 30.35 13.12
N GLU A 242 9.14 29.23 12.98
CA GLU A 242 10.37 29.13 12.18
C GLU A 242 10.13 28.92 10.68
N PHE A 243 8.90 28.54 10.31
CA PHE A 243 8.51 28.22 8.94
C PHE A 243 9.32 27.06 8.34
N ARG A 244 9.41 25.96 9.07
CA ARG A 244 10.14 24.76 8.65
C ARG A 244 9.47 23.50 9.21
N GLY A 245 9.51 22.41 8.44
CA GLY A 245 9.06 21.10 8.89
C GLY A 245 9.93 20.58 10.03
N ASP A 246 9.34 19.88 10.98
CA ASP A 246 10.08 19.38 12.13
C ASP A 246 10.96 18.18 11.75
N ASP A 247 12.24 18.23 12.09
CA ASP A 247 13.19 17.11 12.01
C ASP A 247 13.64 16.61 13.41
N GLN A 248 13.25 17.31 14.47
CA GLN A 248 13.62 17.02 15.86
C GLN A 248 12.42 17.17 16.80
N SER A 249 11.35 16.40 16.61
CA SER A 249 10.30 16.37 17.65
C SER A 249 10.92 15.90 18.97
N GLU A 250 10.66 16.58 20.09
CA GLU A 250 11.16 16.14 21.41
C GLU A 250 10.69 14.71 21.76
N SER A 251 9.60 14.27 21.16
CA SER A 251 9.04 12.91 21.26
C SER A 251 9.75 11.84 20.40
N GLY A 252 10.73 12.21 19.57
CA GLY A 252 11.49 11.28 18.72
C GLY A 252 10.72 10.71 17.52
N ILE A 253 9.58 11.30 17.14
CA ILE A 253 8.78 10.92 15.98
C ILE A 253 9.51 11.30 14.69
N ALA A 254 9.69 10.32 13.79
CA ALA A 254 10.20 10.56 12.45
C ALA A 254 9.05 10.86 11.48
N TYR A 255 9.10 12.00 10.79
CA TYR A 255 8.09 12.39 9.82
C TYR A 255 8.47 12.00 8.37
N PRO A 256 7.50 11.62 7.52
CA PRO A 256 6.06 11.55 7.83
C PRO A 256 5.72 10.34 8.72
N ALA A 257 4.83 10.54 9.69
CA ALA A 257 4.46 9.57 10.70
C ALA A 257 3.03 9.04 10.47
N SER A 258 2.71 7.85 10.98
CA SER A 258 1.37 7.26 10.86
C SER A 258 0.36 8.02 11.72
N VAL A 259 -0.80 8.35 11.12
CA VAL A 259 -1.91 8.96 11.86
C VAL A 259 -2.49 7.95 12.86
N ALA A 260 -2.75 6.72 12.46
CA ALA A 260 -3.33 5.69 13.33
C ALA A 260 -2.47 5.39 14.57
N GLU A 261 -1.14 5.53 14.46
CA GLU A 261 -0.22 5.30 15.58
C GLU A 261 -0.10 6.48 16.53
N ASN A 262 -0.27 7.71 16.04
CA ASN A 262 0.05 8.93 16.79
C ASN A 262 -1.16 9.84 17.07
N TRP A 263 -2.34 9.52 16.54
CA TRP A 263 -3.59 10.23 16.78
C TRP A 263 -4.58 9.27 17.45
N PRO A 264 -4.53 9.12 18.78
CA PRO A 264 -5.28 8.08 19.48
C PRO A 264 -6.77 8.12 19.14
N ASN A 265 -7.27 6.97 18.69
CA ASN A 265 -8.65 6.75 18.30
C ASN A 265 -9.18 7.52 17.08
N LEU A 266 -8.33 8.21 16.33
CA LEU A 266 -8.79 8.96 15.15
C LEU A 266 -9.01 8.06 13.94
N LEU A 267 -7.99 7.27 13.57
CA LEU A 267 -8.03 6.34 12.44
C LEU A 267 -7.82 4.91 12.90
N ALA A 268 -8.53 3.98 12.26
CA ALA A 268 -8.18 2.56 12.29
C ALA A 268 -6.83 2.34 11.60
N ALA A 269 -6.06 1.39 12.12
CA ALA A 269 -4.86 0.92 11.43
C ALA A 269 -5.26 0.30 10.09
N ASP A 270 -4.64 0.75 9.00
CA ASP A 270 -4.76 0.10 7.70
C ASP A 270 -3.98 -1.22 7.75
N GLU A 271 -4.67 -2.34 7.50
CA GLU A 271 -4.09 -3.69 7.60
C GLU A 271 -2.90 -3.89 6.65
N LEU A 272 -2.97 -3.32 5.43
CA LEU A 272 -1.88 -3.40 4.46
C LEU A 272 -0.68 -2.56 4.90
N ALA A 273 -0.92 -1.36 5.43
CA ALA A 273 0.15 -0.50 5.94
C ALA A 273 0.85 -1.16 7.14
N ALA A 274 0.09 -1.78 8.05
CA ALA A 274 0.63 -2.53 9.19
C ALA A 274 1.46 -3.72 8.73
N TYR A 275 0.96 -4.49 7.76
CA TYR A 275 1.71 -5.59 7.13
C TYR A 275 2.99 -5.10 6.46
N ALA A 276 2.95 -4.00 5.71
CA ALA A 276 4.13 -3.42 5.07
C ALA A 276 5.19 -2.97 6.09
N LYS A 277 4.77 -2.45 7.25
CA LYS A 277 5.68 -2.10 8.34
C LYS A 277 6.36 -3.32 8.96
N GLU A 278 5.61 -4.41 9.18
CA GLU A 278 6.18 -5.70 9.63
C GLU A 278 7.24 -6.19 8.64
N CYS A 279 6.91 -6.17 7.35
CA CYS A 279 7.81 -6.51 6.25
C CYS A 279 9.09 -5.68 6.25
N ASP A 280 8.98 -4.35 6.30
CA ASP A 280 10.14 -3.47 6.30
C ASP A 280 11.07 -3.76 7.49
N ALA A 281 10.51 -4.05 8.67
CA ALA A 281 11.28 -4.37 9.86
C ALA A 281 12.06 -5.69 9.76
N VAL A 282 11.45 -6.74 9.20
CA VAL A 282 12.11 -8.07 9.10
C VAL A 282 12.99 -8.21 7.84
N ILE A 283 12.70 -7.44 6.80
CA ILE A 283 13.46 -7.47 5.55
C ILE A 283 14.65 -6.51 5.61
N GLY A 284 14.46 -5.31 6.18
CA GLY A 284 15.49 -4.27 6.29
C GLY A 284 15.57 -3.29 5.11
N VAL A 285 14.60 -3.33 4.19
CA VAL A 285 14.43 -2.33 3.11
C VAL A 285 12.95 -2.02 2.95
N THR A 286 12.59 -0.89 2.33
CA THR A 286 11.19 -0.46 2.15
C THR A 286 10.78 -0.47 0.68
N VAL A 287 9.52 -0.82 0.40
CA VAL A 287 8.88 -0.59 -0.90
C VAL A 287 8.52 0.90 -1.02
N SER A 288 9.17 1.62 -1.94
CA SER A 288 8.88 3.05 -2.19
C SER A 288 7.73 3.24 -3.18
N ASP A 289 7.17 4.46 -3.26
CA ASP A 289 6.34 4.86 -4.40
C ASP A 289 7.12 4.60 -5.69
N PHE A 290 6.45 4.09 -6.73
CA PHE A 290 7.07 3.87 -8.02
C PHE A 290 6.07 4.07 -9.16
N ASP A 291 6.58 4.60 -10.26
CA ASP A 291 5.84 4.64 -11.52
C ASP A 291 6.14 3.37 -12.33
N VAL A 292 5.07 2.65 -12.66
CA VAL A 292 5.11 1.43 -13.49
C VAL A 292 5.50 1.74 -14.94
N ASP A 293 5.08 2.89 -15.45
CA ASP A 293 5.41 3.36 -16.80
C ASP A 293 6.80 3.99 -16.89
N SER A 294 7.45 4.20 -15.75
CA SER A 294 8.77 4.83 -15.65
C SER A 294 9.74 4.28 -16.69
N PRO A 295 10.52 5.13 -17.39
CA PRO A 295 11.55 4.69 -18.32
C PRO A 295 12.67 3.89 -17.64
N LEU A 296 12.70 3.85 -16.30
CA LEU A 296 13.61 3.02 -15.52
C LEU A 296 13.20 1.55 -15.49
N GLY A 297 11.95 1.21 -15.83
CA GLY A 297 11.49 -0.17 -15.98
C GLY A 297 11.88 -0.77 -17.33
N THR A 298 11.80 -2.09 -17.46
CA THR A 298 12.04 -2.82 -18.72
C THR A 298 10.73 -3.42 -19.23
N THR A 299 10.41 -3.19 -20.51
CA THR A 299 9.27 -3.87 -21.16
C THR A 299 9.56 -5.36 -21.28
N VAL A 300 8.56 -6.19 -21.04
CA VAL A 300 8.65 -7.64 -21.18
C VAL A 300 7.37 -8.17 -21.86
N PRO A 301 7.46 -9.19 -22.74
CA PRO A 301 8.69 -9.74 -23.29
C PRO A 301 9.39 -8.75 -24.23
N THR A 302 10.71 -8.87 -24.38
CA THR A 302 11.52 -7.96 -25.20
C THR A 302 11.63 -8.39 -26.66
N ASP A 303 11.14 -9.58 -27.00
CA ASP A 303 11.55 -10.30 -28.22
C ASP A 303 10.38 -10.65 -29.16
N HIS A 304 10.72 -10.77 -30.45
CA HIS A 304 9.97 -11.21 -31.62
C HIS A 304 8.50 -11.66 -31.43
N LEU A 305 7.59 -10.69 -31.53
CA LEU A 305 6.16 -10.94 -31.71
C LEU A 305 5.90 -11.58 -33.08
N THR A 306 5.04 -12.60 -33.12
CA THR A 306 4.60 -13.26 -34.36
C THR A 306 3.07 -13.31 -34.42
N PRO A 307 2.44 -12.63 -35.40
CA PRO A 307 3.06 -11.66 -36.32
C PRO A 307 3.66 -10.46 -35.57
N ALA A 308 4.50 -9.65 -36.21
CA ALA A 308 5.10 -8.46 -35.58
C ALA A 308 4.05 -7.44 -35.08
N THR A 309 2.82 -7.53 -35.59
CA THR A 309 1.66 -6.73 -35.21
C THR A 309 0.74 -7.44 -34.20
N ALA A 310 1.18 -8.54 -33.60
CA ALA A 310 0.38 -9.28 -32.63
C ALA A 310 -0.02 -8.38 -31.46
N THR A 311 -1.31 -8.42 -31.12
CA THR A 311 -1.88 -7.72 -29.97
C THR A 311 -2.39 -8.75 -28.98
N TYR A 312 -2.21 -8.50 -27.68
CA TYR A 312 -2.83 -9.32 -26.65
C TYR A 312 -4.34 -9.49 -26.91
N PRO A 313 -4.92 -10.70 -26.73
CA PRO A 313 -4.31 -11.94 -26.24
C PRO A 313 -3.78 -12.86 -27.35
N ASP A 314 -3.66 -12.37 -28.58
CA ASP A 314 -3.38 -13.15 -29.78
C ASP A 314 -1.91 -13.04 -30.23
N GLY A 315 -1.41 -14.10 -30.87
CA GLY A 315 -0.03 -14.19 -31.36
C GLY A 315 0.94 -14.89 -30.40
N THR A 316 2.19 -15.01 -30.85
CA THR A 316 3.25 -15.75 -30.15
C THR A 316 4.52 -14.91 -30.00
N CYS A 317 5.39 -15.27 -29.04
CA CYS A 317 6.75 -14.72 -28.95
C CYS A 317 7.75 -15.73 -28.38
N ASP A 318 9.03 -15.39 -28.41
CA ASP A 318 10.10 -16.31 -27.99
C ASP A 318 10.03 -16.67 -26.50
N ARG A 319 9.54 -15.76 -25.67
CA ARG A 319 9.51 -15.89 -24.21
C ARG A 319 8.19 -15.34 -23.69
N PRO A 320 7.05 -16.05 -23.79
CA PRO A 320 5.76 -15.57 -23.32
C PRO A 320 5.64 -15.61 -21.79
N ASN A 321 4.66 -14.91 -21.25
CA ASN A 321 4.33 -14.98 -19.83
C ASN A 321 3.71 -16.36 -19.53
N VAL A 322 4.40 -17.15 -18.72
CA VAL A 322 4.03 -18.55 -18.43
C VAL A 322 2.77 -18.66 -17.56
N LEU A 323 2.48 -17.66 -16.72
CA LEU A 323 1.35 -17.73 -15.80
C LEU A 323 0.01 -17.56 -16.52
N ASN A 324 -0.10 -16.59 -17.43
CA ASN A 324 -1.30 -16.40 -18.24
C ASN A 324 -1.23 -17.14 -19.59
N GLY A 325 -0.07 -17.68 -19.95
CA GLY A 325 0.15 -18.39 -21.21
C GLY A 325 0.06 -17.50 -22.45
N LYS A 326 0.32 -16.20 -22.30
CA LYS A 326 0.16 -15.18 -23.35
C LYS A 326 1.47 -14.48 -23.68
N CYS A 327 1.60 -14.04 -24.93
CA CYS A 327 2.61 -13.06 -25.29
C CYS A 327 2.16 -11.66 -24.84
N ASP A 328 2.47 -11.30 -23.61
CA ASP A 328 1.91 -10.14 -22.91
C ASP A 328 2.78 -8.88 -23.09
N HIS A 329 2.95 -8.45 -24.34
CA HIS A 329 3.76 -7.28 -24.69
C HIS A 329 3.24 -5.98 -24.09
N GLY A 330 4.17 -5.13 -23.66
CA GLY A 330 3.88 -3.90 -22.92
C GLY A 330 3.84 -4.09 -21.41
N SER A 331 3.99 -5.32 -20.91
CA SER A 331 4.21 -5.55 -19.46
C SER A 331 5.54 -4.96 -19.04
N ARG A 332 5.70 -4.64 -17.76
CA ARG A 332 6.89 -3.94 -17.23
C ARG A 332 7.43 -4.66 -16.02
N PHE A 333 8.75 -4.80 -15.98
CA PHE A 333 9.45 -5.32 -14.81
C PHE A 333 10.48 -4.31 -14.32
N ARG A 334 10.63 -4.20 -13.00
CA ARG A 334 11.58 -3.31 -12.36
C ARG A 334 12.18 -3.94 -11.12
N VAL A 335 13.49 -3.78 -10.96
CA VAL A 335 14.16 -4.00 -9.68
C VAL A 335 14.17 -2.67 -8.93
N LEU A 336 13.41 -2.59 -7.85
CA LEU A 336 13.30 -1.38 -7.03
C LEU A 336 14.46 -1.27 -6.03
N VAL A 337 14.87 -2.40 -5.45
CA VAL A 337 15.97 -2.51 -4.50
C VAL A 337 16.73 -3.81 -4.77
N ASN A 338 18.06 -3.78 -4.71
CA ASN A 338 18.89 -4.98 -4.72
C ASN A 338 20.20 -4.70 -3.98
N THR A 339 20.25 -5.09 -2.71
CA THR A 339 21.43 -4.96 -1.84
C THR A 339 22.12 -6.33 -1.68
N ALA A 340 23.17 -6.41 -0.86
CA ALA A 340 23.76 -7.70 -0.52
C ALA A 340 22.77 -8.62 0.21
N ASP A 341 21.87 -8.04 1.02
CA ASP A 341 21.03 -8.78 1.96
C ASP A 341 19.57 -8.89 1.53
N ALA A 342 19.07 -8.02 0.65
CA ALA A 342 17.66 -7.98 0.28
C ALA A 342 17.42 -7.51 -1.16
N TYR A 343 16.21 -7.75 -1.68
CA TYR A 343 15.74 -7.14 -2.91
C TYR A 343 14.23 -6.87 -2.87
N VAL A 344 13.82 -5.94 -3.72
CA VAL A 344 12.42 -5.63 -4.03
C VAL A 344 12.27 -5.60 -5.54
N VAL A 345 11.33 -6.39 -6.07
CA VAL A 345 11.00 -6.42 -7.50
C VAL A 345 9.53 -6.13 -7.72
N ALA A 346 9.23 -5.42 -8.80
CA ALA A 346 7.88 -5.09 -9.23
C ALA A 346 7.64 -5.63 -10.65
N HIS A 347 6.50 -6.27 -10.86
CA HIS A 347 6.08 -6.78 -12.14
C HIS A 347 4.64 -6.35 -12.43
N ALA A 348 4.46 -5.53 -13.46
CA ALA A 348 3.16 -5.09 -13.93
C ALA A 348 2.82 -5.78 -15.25
N ARG A 349 1.72 -6.54 -15.27
CA ARG A 349 1.27 -7.30 -16.44
C ARG A 349 0.25 -6.48 -17.22
N LYS A 350 0.47 -6.35 -18.53
CA LYS A 350 -0.28 -5.44 -19.38
C LYS A 350 -1.70 -5.94 -19.65
N MET A 351 -1.84 -7.22 -19.94
CA MET A 351 -3.11 -7.90 -20.22
C MET A 351 -3.96 -7.19 -21.28
N GLY A 352 -3.31 -6.57 -22.26
CA GLY A 352 -3.96 -5.86 -23.36
C GLY A 352 -4.64 -4.53 -22.99
N LEU A 353 -4.50 -4.05 -21.76
CA LEU A 353 -5.10 -2.79 -21.33
C LEU A 353 -4.45 -1.57 -21.99
N SER A 354 -5.13 -0.42 -21.97
CA SER A 354 -4.62 0.81 -22.58
C SER A 354 -3.37 1.34 -21.87
N GLN A 355 -2.63 2.26 -22.49
CA GLN A 355 -1.46 2.92 -21.88
C GLN A 355 -1.79 3.48 -20.47
N GLY A 356 -0.88 3.31 -19.50
CA GLY A 356 -1.15 3.71 -18.11
C GLY A 356 -2.00 2.73 -17.30
N GLN A 357 -2.48 1.63 -17.90
CA GLN A 357 -3.28 0.60 -17.23
C GLN A 357 -2.63 -0.78 -17.28
N TYR A 358 -2.74 -1.51 -16.19
CA TYR A 358 -2.17 -2.85 -15.97
C TYR A 358 -3.19 -3.73 -15.27
N GLY A 359 -3.33 -4.98 -15.72
CA GLY A 359 -4.33 -5.91 -15.16
C GLY A 359 -3.89 -6.53 -13.84
N ASP A 360 -2.63 -6.33 -13.46
CA ASP A 360 -1.99 -6.93 -12.29
C ASP A 360 -0.66 -6.21 -12.05
N VAL A 361 -0.44 -5.74 -10.82
CA VAL A 361 0.86 -5.26 -10.35
C VAL A 361 1.26 -6.02 -9.10
N ALA A 362 2.27 -6.88 -9.23
CA ALA A 362 2.82 -7.68 -8.16
C ALA A 362 4.16 -7.11 -7.67
N VAL A 363 4.35 -7.00 -6.36
CA VAL A 363 5.63 -6.63 -5.74
C VAL A 363 6.06 -7.73 -4.77
N ILE A 364 7.33 -8.11 -4.85
CA ILE A 364 7.94 -9.09 -3.96
C ILE A 364 9.14 -8.45 -3.28
N GLN A 365 9.15 -8.53 -1.96
CA GLN A 365 10.23 -8.05 -1.10
C GLN A 365 10.80 -9.26 -0.37
N HIS A 366 12.11 -9.45 -0.42
CA HIS A 366 12.76 -10.64 0.11
C HIS A 366 14.11 -10.33 0.76
N ASN A 367 14.37 -10.95 1.90
CA ASN A 367 15.65 -10.94 2.58
C ASN A 367 16.40 -12.25 2.33
N LYS A 368 17.56 -12.14 1.70
CA LYS A 368 18.44 -13.24 1.26
C LYS A 368 19.09 -13.98 2.43
N VAL A 369 19.18 -13.35 3.60
CA VAL A 369 19.89 -13.87 4.78
C VAL A 369 18.96 -14.69 5.68
N ASN A 370 17.77 -14.18 5.98
CA ASN A 370 16.81 -14.85 6.86
C ASN A 370 15.65 -15.53 6.12
N GLY A 371 15.49 -15.28 4.82
CA GLY A 371 14.47 -15.90 3.98
C GLY A 371 13.10 -15.25 4.02
N ALA A 372 12.90 -14.22 4.87
CA ALA A 372 11.64 -13.52 4.99
C ALA A 372 11.20 -12.97 3.62
N THR A 373 9.93 -13.19 3.28
CA THR A 373 9.36 -12.78 2.00
C THR A 373 7.97 -12.17 2.20
N CYS A 374 7.76 -11.02 1.59
CA CYS A 374 6.49 -10.31 1.56
C CYS A 374 5.95 -10.18 0.13
N PHE A 375 4.63 -10.25 0.03
CA PHE A 375 3.90 -10.21 -1.24
C PHE A 375 2.89 -9.07 -1.23
N TYR A 376 2.90 -8.28 -2.28
CA TYR A 376 1.89 -7.25 -2.53
C TYR A 376 1.31 -7.44 -3.92
N GLN A 377 0.02 -7.19 -4.05
CA GLN A 377 -0.72 -7.38 -5.28
C GLN A 377 -1.76 -6.26 -5.43
N GLY A 378 -1.81 -5.64 -6.62
CA GLY A 378 -2.75 -4.57 -6.92
C GLY A 378 -3.26 -4.63 -8.37
N ALA A 379 -4.09 -3.66 -8.73
CA ALA A 379 -4.66 -3.46 -10.08
C ALA A 379 -5.46 -4.64 -10.65
N LEU A 380 -5.92 -5.58 -9.82
CA LEU A 380 -6.75 -6.71 -10.27
C LEU A 380 -8.22 -6.29 -10.42
N GLU A 381 -8.74 -6.39 -11.64
CA GLU A 381 -10.14 -6.07 -11.97
C GLU A 381 -11.15 -6.91 -11.17
N ASP A 382 -10.81 -8.16 -10.87
CA ASP A 382 -11.62 -9.07 -10.02
C ASP A 382 -11.93 -8.47 -8.63
N PHE A 383 -11.16 -7.47 -8.20
CA PHE A 383 -11.34 -6.72 -6.95
C PHE A 383 -11.72 -5.25 -7.16
N HIS A 384 -12.06 -4.84 -8.38
CA HIS A 384 -12.41 -3.47 -8.77
C HIS A 384 -11.31 -2.43 -8.43
N LEU A 385 -10.04 -2.83 -8.55
CA LEU A 385 -8.90 -1.99 -8.18
C LEU A 385 -8.49 -1.04 -9.31
N SER A 386 -7.96 0.13 -8.93
CA SER A 386 -7.40 1.11 -9.85
C SER A 386 -6.21 0.55 -10.62
N HIS A 387 -6.09 0.91 -11.90
CA HIS A 387 -5.02 0.44 -12.78
C HIS A 387 -3.92 1.49 -13.03
N ASN A 388 -3.92 2.61 -12.32
CA ASN A 388 -3.01 3.75 -12.57
C ASN A 388 -1.54 3.36 -12.37
N GLY A 389 -0.67 3.76 -13.32
CA GLY A 389 0.77 3.52 -13.28
C GLY A 389 1.53 4.23 -12.14
N ASN A 390 0.99 5.29 -11.52
CA ASN A 390 1.60 5.95 -10.36
C ASN A 390 1.26 5.21 -9.06
N VAL A 391 2.02 4.17 -8.76
CA VAL A 391 1.77 3.26 -7.64
C VAL A 391 2.34 3.83 -6.34
N LYS A 392 1.46 4.02 -5.36
CA LYS A 392 1.84 4.40 -3.99
C LYS A 392 2.40 3.19 -3.23
N ALA A 393 3.35 3.42 -2.33
CA ALA A 393 3.91 2.37 -1.50
C ALA A 393 2.80 1.66 -0.66
N PRO A 394 2.85 0.33 -0.48
CA PRO A 394 1.92 -0.39 0.39
C PRO A 394 1.89 0.11 1.84
N SER A 395 2.98 0.71 2.33
CA SER A 395 3.06 1.35 3.66
C SER A 395 2.13 2.57 3.80
N LYS A 396 1.63 3.12 2.70
CA LYS A 396 0.62 4.19 2.66
C LYS A 396 -0.82 3.66 2.63
N GLY A 397 -0.99 2.35 2.79
CA GLY A 397 -2.28 1.67 2.79
C GLY A 397 -2.78 1.31 1.40
N VAL A 398 -4.05 0.93 1.31
CA VAL A 398 -4.64 0.35 0.08
C VAL A 398 -4.77 1.34 -1.09
N GLY A 399 -4.65 2.65 -0.83
CA GLY A 399 -4.78 3.73 -1.80
C GLY A 399 -6.21 4.25 -1.97
N ASN A 400 -6.33 5.44 -2.56
CA ASN A 400 -7.62 6.06 -2.92
C ASN A 400 -7.52 6.74 -4.31
N PRO A 401 -8.18 6.21 -5.37
CA PRO A 401 -8.97 4.99 -5.36
C PRO A 401 -8.13 3.75 -4.99
N VAL A 402 -8.80 2.73 -4.44
CA VAL A 402 -8.15 1.51 -3.96
C VAL A 402 -7.34 0.87 -5.08
N PHE A 403 -6.05 0.64 -4.85
CA PHE A 403 -5.12 0.07 -5.81
C PHE A 403 -4.59 -1.29 -5.33
N TRP A 404 -4.23 -1.38 -4.05
CA TRP A 404 -3.67 -2.58 -3.46
C TRP A 404 -4.75 -3.45 -2.82
N MET A 405 -4.49 -4.75 -2.81
CA MET A 405 -5.22 -5.72 -2.02
C MET A 405 -4.77 -5.67 -0.56
N THR A 406 -5.68 -5.98 0.36
CA THR A 406 -5.33 -6.31 1.76
C THR A 406 -4.64 -7.68 1.83
N PRO A 407 -3.87 -7.96 2.91
CA PRO A 407 -3.29 -9.29 3.13
C PRO A 407 -4.31 -10.44 3.04
N SER A 408 -5.48 -10.27 3.66
CA SER A 408 -6.58 -11.25 3.61
C SER A 408 -7.14 -11.47 2.20
N GLN A 409 -7.23 -10.42 1.38
CA GLN A 409 -7.58 -10.53 -0.03
C GLN A 409 -6.51 -11.29 -0.83
N ILE A 410 -5.22 -11.06 -0.59
CA ILE A 410 -4.13 -11.78 -1.27
C ILE A 410 -4.25 -13.28 -1.01
N VAL A 411 -4.46 -13.65 0.26
CA VAL A 411 -4.59 -15.05 0.71
C VAL A 411 -5.81 -15.75 0.12
N SER A 412 -6.92 -15.03 -0.04
CA SER A 412 -8.19 -15.56 -0.56
C SER A 412 -8.38 -15.38 -2.07
N SER A 413 -7.40 -14.77 -2.76
CA SER A 413 -7.49 -14.52 -4.20
C SER A 413 -7.54 -15.81 -5.03
N LYS A 414 -7.95 -15.68 -6.30
CA LYS A 414 -7.98 -16.79 -7.26
C LYS A 414 -6.59 -17.40 -7.53
N PHE A 415 -5.54 -16.59 -7.36
CA PHE A 415 -4.14 -16.97 -7.58
C PHE A 415 -3.27 -16.44 -6.42
N PRO A 416 -3.41 -17.03 -5.22
CA PRO A 416 -2.65 -16.57 -4.05
C PRO A 416 -1.16 -16.77 -4.33
N CYS A 417 -0.31 -15.80 -3.98
CA CYS A 417 1.10 -15.80 -4.40
C CYS A 417 1.84 -17.10 -4.03
N GLY A 418 1.58 -17.65 -2.83
CA GLY A 418 2.15 -18.91 -2.36
C GLY A 418 1.76 -20.16 -3.17
N SER A 419 0.72 -20.09 -4.01
CA SER A 419 0.34 -21.19 -4.91
C SER A 419 1.38 -21.45 -6.01
N CYS A 420 2.07 -20.40 -6.46
CA CYS A 420 3.10 -20.47 -7.49
C CYS A 420 4.51 -20.34 -6.89
N HIS A 421 4.68 -19.54 -5.83
CA HIS A 421 5.97 -19.23 -5.20
C HIS A 421 6.37 -20.26 -4.12
N ASP A 422 6.31 -21.54 -4.49
CA ASP A 422 6.52 -22.67 -3.57
C ASP A 422 7.92 -23.27 -3.58
N ASN A 423 8.83 -22.76 -4.41
CA ASN A 423 10.25 -23.07 -4.34
C ASN A 423 11.12 -21.91 -3.87
N GLY A 424 10.52 -20.73 -3.68
CA GLY A 424 11.21 -19.53 -3.26
C GLY A 424 10.51 -18.24 -3.70
N PRO A 425 11.13 -17.09 -3.41
CA PRO A 425 10.55 -15.76 -3.63
C PRO A 425 10.31 -15.41 -5.10
N ILE A 426 11.17 -15.82 -6.03
CA ILE A 426 11.02 -15.52 -7.47
C ILE A 426 11.02 -16.80 -8.29
N ILE A 427 10.04 -16.95 -9.18
CA ILE A 427 10.01 -18.00 -10.20
C ILE A 427 10.81 -17.57 -11.44
N ARG A 428 11.88 -18.32 -11.73
CA ARG A 428 12.77 -18.05 -12.88
C ARG A 428 12.25 -18.66 -14.17
N SER A 429 11.35 -17.95 -14.84
CA SER A 429 10.94 -18.29 -16.21
C SER A 429 11.76 -17.53 -17.24
N PRO A 430 11.84 -18.01 -18.51
CA PRO A 430 12.52 -17.31 -19.59
C PRO A 430 11.94 -15.90 -19.79
N TYR A 431 10.66 -15.72 -19.47
CA TYR A 431 9.96 -14.45 -19.50
C TYR A 431 10.70 -13.33 -18.76
N LEU A 432 11.13 -13.53 -17.51
CA LEU A 432 11.86 -12.50 -16.77
C LEU A 432 13.39 -12.69 -16.87
N ALA A 433 13.87 -13.89 -17.14
CA ALA A 433 15.30 -14.17 -17.28
C ALA A 433 15.95 -13.53 -18.54
N GLN A 434 15.15 -13.08 -19.51
CA GLN A 434 15.65 -12.33 -20.68
C GLN A 434 16.13 -10.91 -20.33
N ILE A 435 15.72 -10.39 -19.17
CA ILE A 435 16.02 -9.02 -18.78
C ILE A 435 17.47 -8.91 -18.32
N THR A 436 18.19 -7.96 -18.91
CA THR A 436 19.59 -7.63 -18.59
C THR A 436 19.73 -6.23 -18.02
N GLY A 437 20.92 -5.88 -17.52
CA GLY A 437 21.22 -4.52 -17.06
C GLY A 437 20.63 -4.21 -15.69
N PRO A 438 20.24 -2.95 -15.40
CA PRO A 438 19.81 -2.54 -14.07
C PRO A 438 18.60 -3.32 -13.51
N ASN A 439 17.74 -3.85 -14.39
CA ASN A 439 16.56 -4.63 -14.01
C ASN A 439 16.73 -6.14 -14.18
N GLN A 440 17.96 -6.63 -14.39
CA GLN A 440 18.18 -8.08 -14.42
C GLN A 440 17.68 -8.71 -13.11
N LEU A 441 17.08 -9.90 -13.21
CA LEU A 441 16.53 -10.58 -12.04
C LEU A 441 17.57 -10.71 -10.91
N PRO A 442 17.18 -10.50 -9.64
CA PRO A 442 18.07 -10.77 -8.51
C PRO A 442 18.66 -12.18 -8.58
N GLY A 443 20.00 -12.26 -8.51
CA GLY A 443 20.78 -13.48 -8.68
C GLY A 443 20.95 -13.95 -10.14
N ALA A 444 20.77 -13.09 -11.15
CA ALA A 444 21.04 -13.47 -12.54
C ALA A 444 22.43 -14.11 -12.69
N GLY A 445 22.52 -15.24 -13.37
CA GLY A 445 23.74 -16.05 -13.50
C GLY A 445 24.04 -16.99 -12.32
N ASP A 446 23.36 -16.84 -11.18
CA ASP A 446 23.47 -17.77 -10.05
C ASP A 446 22.62 -19.02 -10.31
N VAL A 447 23.30 -20.14 -10.55
CA VAL A 447 22.69 -21.46 -10.78
C VAL A 447 22.19 -22.11 -9.50
N THR A 448 22.54 -21.57 -8.34
CA THR A 448 22.11 -22.02 -7.01
C THR A 448 20.91 -21.22 -6.47
N PHE A 449 20.37 -20.28 -7.25
CA PHE A 449 19.21 -19.52 -6.82
C PHE A 449 17.99 -20.42 -6.60
N ASN A 450 17.32 -20.27 -5.45
CA ASN A 450 16.28 -21.19 -4.94
C ASN A 450 16.75 -22.66 -4.84
N SER A 451 18.05 -22.94 -4.72
CA SER A 451 18.55 -24.27 -4.39
C SER A 451 18.31 -24.60 -2.92
N ASP A 452 18.58 -25.83 -2.52
CA ASP A 452 18.51 -26.24 -1.12
C ASP A 452 19.47 -25.44 -0.23
N GLY A 453 19.07 -25.25 1.03
CA GLY A 453 19.83 -24.49 2.03
C GLY A 453 19.51 -23.00 2.08
N GLN A 454 18.84 -22.44 1.05
CA GLN A 454 18.39 -21.04 1.08
C GLN A 454 17.14 -20.90 1.97
N PRO A 455 17.16 -20.00 2.97
CA PRO A 455 16.03 -19.80 3.87
C PRO A 455 14.82 -19.21 3.13
N TYR A 456 13.61 -19.53 3.58
CA TYR A 456 12.38 -19.00 2.99
C TYR A 456 11.24 -19.04 4.02
N SER A 457 10.58 -17.91 4.24
CA SER A 457 9.39 -17.79 5.08
C SER A 457 8.42 -16.74 4.53
N PHE A 458 7.16 -16.86 4.94
CA PHE A 458 6.10 -15.93 4.59
C PHE A 458 5.84 -15.01 5.79
N VAL A 459 6.03 -13.71 5.61
CA VAL A 459 5.78 -12.71 6.67
C VAL A 459 4.28 -12.40 6.74
N GLY A 460 3.78 -12.05 7.93
CA GLY A 460 2.41 -11.59 8.16
C GLY A 460 1.45 -12.67 8.68
N ALA A 461 0.56 -12.27 9.59
CA ALA A 461 -0.36 -13.17 10.28
C ALA A 461 -1.30 -13.92 9.32
N ASP A 462 -1.84 -13.26 8.30
CA ASP A 462 -2.71 -13.87 7.29
C ASP A 462 -2.00 -14.95 6.45
N PHE A 463 -0.68 -14.81 6.28
CA PHE A 463 0.15 -15.74 5.52
C PHE A 463 0.71 -16.87 6.38
N SER A 464 0.60 -16.81 7.71
CA SER A 464 1.09 -17.85 8.64
C SER A 464 0.59 -19.28 8.35
N PRO A 465 -0.60 -19.52 7.74
CA PRO A 465 -1.00 -20.86 7.33
C PRO A 465 -0.24 -21.38 6.11
N TRP A 466 0.40 -20.53 5.32
CA TRP A 466 1.11 -20.93 4.09
C TRP A 466 2.36 -21.73 4.40
N LYS A 467 2.51 -22.85 3.70
CA LYS A 467 3.63 -23.77 3.83
C LYS A 467 4.05 -24.23 2.45
N ALA A 468 5.36 -24.29 2.25
CA ALA A 468 5.94 -24.90 1.06
C ALA A 468 6.83 -26.09 1.44
N TYR A 469 6.81 -27.07 0.55
CA TYR A 469 7.41 -28.38 0.75
C TYR A 469 8.26 -28.71 -0.46
N LYS A 470 9.46 -29.20 -0.20
CA LYS A 470 10.39 -29.67 -1.21
C LYS A 470 9.99 -31.07 -1.63
N VAL A 471 10.02 -31.34 -2.93
CA VAL A 471 9.82 -32.64 -3.55
C VAL A 471 11.15 -33.20 -4.03
N GLU A 472 11.53 -34.36 -3.52
CA GLU A 472 12.78 -35.05 -3.81
C GLU A 472 12.49 -36.42 -4.42
N VAL A 473 13.10 -36.70 -5.57
CA VAL A 473 13.01 -38.00 -6.24
C VAL A 473 14.41 -38.56 -6.46
N SER A 474 14.56 -39.85 -6.21
CA SER A 474 15.82 -40.57 -6.44
C SER A 474 15.57 -41.97 -6.99
N VAL A 475 16.34 -42.38 -7.98
CA VAL A 475 16.27 -43.71 -8.59
C VAL A 475 17.62 -44.39 -8.38
N ASN A 476 17.62 -45.54 -7.71
CA ASN A 476 18.85 -46.29 -7.38
C ASN A 476 19.94 -45.45 -6.69
N GLY A 477 19.55 -44.50 -5.82
CA GLY A 477 20.47 -43.61 -5.11
C GLY A 477 20.97 -42.42 -5.95
N ILE A 478 20.50 -42.26 -7.18
CA ILE A 478 20.83 -41.12 -8.05
C ILE A 478 19.71 -40.09 -7.94
N SER A 479 20.08 -38.85 -7.58
CA SER A 479 19.14 -37.73 -7.48
C SER A 479 18.58 -37.35 -8.85
N ASN A 480 17.31 -36.97 -8.88
CA ASN A 480 16.67 -36.44 -10.08
C ASN A 480 17.39 -35.17 -10.56
N THR A 481 17.59 -35.03 -11.87
CA THR A 481 18.31 -33.90 -12.47
C THR A 481 17.71 -32.54 -12.09
N CYS A 482 16.38 -32.43 -11.98
CA CYS A 482 15.73 -31.18 -11.56
C CYS A 482 16.15 -30.76 -10.14
N ASN A 483 16.26 -31.74 -9.22
CA ASN A 483 16.71 -31.51 -7.85
C ASN A 483 18.20 -31.14 -7.75
N GLY A 484 18.99 -31.36 -8.81
CA GLY A 484 20.41 -30.99 -8.84
C GLY A 484 20.68 -29.49 -9.00
N CYS A 485 19.70 -28.74 -9.54
CA CYS A 485 19.85 -27.30 -9.74
C CYS A 485 18.88 -26.48 -8.88
N HIS A 486 17.68 -26.99 -8.64
CA HIS A 486 16.60 -26.23 -8.00
C HIS A 486 15.88 -27.06 -6.95
N ARG A 487 15.35 -26.36 -5.93
CA ARG A 487 14.29 -26.90 -5.10
C ARG A 487 13.01 -26.99 -5.94
N MET A 488 12.43 -28.17 -6.01
CA MET A 488 11.10 -28.38 -6.62
C MET A 488 10.07 -28.38 -5.50
N GLY A 489 9.00 -27.61 -5.66
CA GLY A 489 8.05 -27.30 -4.58
C GLY A 489 6.63 -27.84 -4.81
N VAL A 490 5.97 -28.15 -3.70
CA VAL A 490 4.50 -28.16 -3.56
C VAL A 490 4.12 -27.27 -2.38
N ASN A 491 2.86 -26.85 -2.31
CA ASN A 491 2.36 -25.98 -1.25
C ASN A 491 1.00 -26.44 -0.73
N ASN A 492 0.65 -26.02 0.49
CA ASN A 492 -0.67 -26.30 1.08
C ASN A 492 -1.76 -25.27 0.69
N VAL A 493 -1.45 -24.32 -0.19
CA VAL A 493 -2.37 -23.30 -0.67
C VAL A 493 -3.19 -23.83 -1.85
N SER A 494 -2.55 -24.58 -2.74
CA SER A 494 -3.11 -25.09 -4.00
C SER A 494 -3.78 -26.44 -3.82
N ASN A 495 -4.92 -26.52 -3.11
CA ASN A 495 -5.78 -27.71 -3.10
C ASN A 495 -7.15 -27.53 -2.42
N THR A 496 -7.72 -26.32 -2.41
CA THR A 496 -9.04 -26.05 -1.82
C THR A 496 -10.21 -26.30 -2.78
N GLY A 497 -9.96 -26.83 -3.99
CA GLY A 497 -10.97 -27.04 -5.03
C GLY A 497 -11.33 -25.78 -5.85
N ILE A 498 -10.79 -24.61 -5.48
CA ILE A 498 -11.05 -23.31 -6.14
C ILE A 498 -9.78 -22.75 -6.83
N VAL A 499 -8.59 -23.06 -6.29
CA VAL A 499 -7.30 -22.58 -6.80
C VAL A 499 -6.65 -23.64 -7.69
N PRO A 500 -6.29 -23.32 -8.96
CA PRO A 500 -5.58 -24.25 -9.83
C PRO A 500 -4.25 -24.72 -9.22
N ASN A 501 -3.87 -25.98 -9.44
CA ASN A 501 -2.63 -26.53 -8.90
C ASN A 501 -1.42 -26.00 -9.69
N ASN A 502 -0.84 -24.89 -9.22
CA ASN A 502 0.17 -24.10 -9.94
C ASN A 502 1.60 -24.21 -9.36
N GLY A 503 1.85 -25.22 -8.51
CA GLY A 503 3.14 -25.40 -7.86
C GLY A 503 4.28 -25.75 -8.82
N THR A 504 5.52 -25.49 -8.43
CA THR A 504 6.68 -25.68 -9.32
C THR A 504 6.91 -27.15 -9.69
N ALA A 505 6.63 -28.10 -8.81
CA ALA A 505 6.72 -29.53 -9.08
C ALA A 505 5.55 -30.09 -9.90
N VAL A 506 4.37 -29.47 -9.82
CA VAL A 506 3.14 -30.00 -10.43
C VAL A 506 2.86 -29.40 -11.81
N ASP A 507 3.14 -28.10 -11.98
CA ASP A 507 2.78 -27.34 -13.18
C ASP A 507 4.01 -26.79 -13.91
N LEU A 508 4.77 -25.90 -13.26
CA LEU A 508 5.82 -25.15 -13.94
C LEU A 508 6.95 -26.06 -14.46
N GLY A 509 7.34 -27.10 -13.73
CA GLY A 509 8.32 -28.08 -14.18
C GLY A 509 7.88 -28.87 -15.42
N ILE A 510 6.57 -29.14 -15.55
CA ILE A 510 6.01 -29.78 -16.75
C ILE A 510 6.04 -28.79 -17.92
N LYS A 511 5.53 -27.58 -17.73
CA LYS A 511 5.58 -26.51 -18.76
C LYS A 511 7.01 -26.25 -19.23
N ALA A 512 7.98 -26.27 -18.31
CA ALA A 512 9.39 -26.00 -18.60
C ALA A 512 10.05 -27.04 -19.52
N THR A 513 9.53 -28.26 -19.54
CA THR A 513 10.09 -29.41 -20.26
C THR A 513 9.21 -29.91 -21.40
N ASP A 514 8.12 -29.19 -21.69
CA ASP A 514 7.14 -29.57 -22.70
C ASP A 514 7.67 -29.37 -24.14
N VAL A 515 7.17 -30.18 -25.07
CA VAL A 515 7.49 -30.12 -26.50
C VAL A 515 7.04 -28.80 -27.13
N SER A 516 6.09 -28.11 -26.51
CA SER A 516 5.59 -26.78 -26.91
C SER A 516 5.03 -26.03 -25.71
N GLN A 517 4.90 -24.70 -25.80
CA GLN A 517 4.26 -23.87 -24.79
C GLN A 517 3.26 -22.92 -25.44
N THR A 518 2.13 -22.67 -24.77
CA THR A 518 1.10 -21.73 -25.25
C THR A 518 1.72 -20.36 -25.53
N SER A 519 1.39 -19.80 -26.70
CA SER A 519 1.87 -18.49 -27.17
C SER A 519 3.41 -18.36 -27.31
N LYS A 520 4.15 -19.48 -27.30
CA LYS A 520 5.59 -19.48 -27.56
C LYS A 520 5.87 -19.78 -29.03
N ASN A 521 6.83 -19.08 -29.63
CA ASN A 521 7.39 -19.48 -30.92
C ASN A 521 8.03 -20.88 -30.80
N PRO A 522 8.04 -21.71 -31.86
CA PRO A 522 8.64 -23.04 -31.82
C PRO A 522 10.05 -23.04 -31.23
N HIS A 523 10.36 -24.08 -30.44
CA HIS A 523 11.66 -24.21 -29.77
C HIS A 523 12.81 -24.12 -30.78
N SER A 524 13.72 -23.18 -30.56
CA SER A 524 14.82 -22.85 -31.47
C SER A 524 15.90 -22.06 -30.75
N ALA A 525 17.04 -21.79 -31.39
CA ALA A 525 18.11 -20.99 -30.75
C ALA A 525 17.62 -19.58 -30.32
N ASN A 526 16.65 -19.02 -31.05
CA ASN A 526 16.04 -17.72 -30.74
C ASN A 526 14.93 -17.84 -29.69
N SER A 527 14.17 -18.93 -29.72
CA SER A 527 13.11 -19.29 -28.76
C SER A 527 13.49 -20.56 -28.00
N PRO A 528 14.54 -20.55 -27.16
CA PRO A 528 15.01 -21.78 -26.52
C PRO A 528 13.93 -22.34 -25.58
N ILE A 529 13.90 -23.67 -25.45
CA ILE A 529 13.12 -24.33 -24.39
C ILE A 529 13.55 -23.79 -23.01
N TRP A 530 12.63 -23.76 -22.04
CA TRP A 530 12.91 -23.20 -20.72
C TRP A 530 14.03 -23.99 -20.00
N MET A 531 13.97 -25.31 -20.02
CA MET A 531 14.95 -26.15 -19.33
C MET A 531 15.55 -27.22 -20.24
N LEU A 532 16.82 -27.59 -20.07
CA LEU A 532 17.84 -27.11 -19.11
C LEU A 532 18.66 -25.88 -19.60
N PRO A 533 19.55 -25.26 -18.78
CA PRO A 533 20.46 -24.23 -19.27
C PRO A 533 21.26 -24.68 -20.49
N GLY A 534 21.24 -23.87 -21.56
CA GLY A 534 21.89 -24.18 -22.84
C GLY A 534 21.12 -25.18 -23.72
N GLN A 535 20.04 -25.77 -23.23
CA GLN A 535 19.16 -26.62 -24.02
C GLN A 535 18.30 -25.73 -24.93
N VAL A 536 18.25 -26.09 -26.21
CA VAL A 536 17.52 -25.31 -27.23
C VAL A 536 16.20 -25.98 -27.60
N THR A 537 16.20 -27.31 -27.68
CA THR A 537 15.06 -28.12 -28.13
C THR A 537 14.64 -29.13 -27.08
N PHE A 538 13.49 -29.77 -27.28
CA PHE A 538 12.99 -30.82 -26.39
C PHE A 538 14.00 -31.97 -26.18
N GLN A 539 14.07 -32.47 -24.95
CA GLN A 539 14.77 -33.69 -24.58
C GLN A 539 13.87 -34.57 -23.71
N GLN A 540 13.68 -35.82 -24.15
CA GLN A 540 12.81 -36.77 -23.48
C GLN A 540 13.24 -37.05 -22.03
N SER A 541 14.54 -37.18 -21.78
CA SER A 541 15.11 -37.45 -20.46
C SER A 541 14.78 -36.37 -19.43
N THR A 542 14.87 -35.09 -19.81
CA THR A 542 14.53 -33.95 -18.93
C THR A 542 13.02 -33.93 -18.63
N ALA A 543 12.18 -34.21 -19.63
CA ALA A 543 10.74 -34.30 -19.45
C ALA A 543 10.34 -35.49 -18.55
N ASP A 544 11.01 -36.63 -18.68
CA ASP A 544 10.80 -37.79 -17.81
C ASP A 544 11.23 -37.49 -16.36
N ALA A 545 12.34 -36.76 -16.17
CA ALA A 545 12.76 -36.30 -14.86
C ALA A 545 11.72 -35.39 -14.20
N ALA A 546 11.17 -34.41 -14.93
CA ALA A 546 10.10 -33.53 -14.44
C ALA A 546 8.81 -34.31 -14.13
N ARG A 547 8.43 -35.29 -14.96
CA ARG A 547 7.28 -36.17 -14.70
C ARG A 547 7.45 -36.99 -13.42
N ALA A 548 8.64 -37.52 -13.16
CA ALA A 548 8.91 -38.25 -11.93
C ALA A 548 8.75 -37.37 -10.68
N ILE A 549 9.21 -36.11 -10.74
CA ILE A 549 8.98 -35.10 -9.69
C ILE A 549 7.47 -34.87 -9.49
N LYS A 550 6.73 -34.65 -10.58
CA LYS A 550 5.28 -34.46 -10.51
C LYS A 550 4.57 -35.67 -9.90
N GLN A 551 4.94 -36.90 -10.25
CA GLN A 551 4.34 -38.11 -9.68
C GLN A 551 4.56 -38.21 -8.17
N CYS A 552 5.70 -37.76 -7.67
CA CYS A 552 5.94 -37.65 -6.23
C CYS A 552 5.10 -36.53 -5.62
N ALA A 553 5.08 -35.34 -6.25
CA ALA A 553 4.30 -34.18 -5.84
C ALA A 553 2.78 -34.48 -5.76
N ASP A 554 2.24 -35.27 -6.69
CA ASP A 554 0.83 -35.68 -6.75
C ASP A 554 0.42 -36.55 -5.56
N GLN A 555 1.35 -37.04 -4.74
CA GLN A 555 1.08 -37.74 -3.47
C GLN A 555 0.88 -36.78 -2.29
N PHE A 556 1.22 -35.50 -2.44
CA PHE A 556 1.06 -34.51 -1.39
C PHE A 556 -0.42 -34.25 -1.08
N ARG A 557 -0.80 -34.33 0.19
CA ARG A 557 -2.13 -34.00 0.69
C ARG A 557 -1.98 -33.12 1.93
N PRO A 558 -2.53 -31.89 1.95
CA PRO A 558 -2.50 -31.05 3.15
C PRO A 558 -3.08 -31.80 4.36
N GLY A 559 -2.35 -31.80 5.48
CA GLY A 559 -2.75 -32.47 6.73
C GLY A 559 -2.54 -33.98 6.79
N ALA A 560 -2.13 -34.63 5.69
CA ALA A 560 -1.75 -36.05 5.70
C ALA A 560 -0.25 -36.23 5.99
N PRO A 561 0.19 -37.44 6.40
CA PRO A 561 1.61 -37.76 6.48
C PRO A 561 2.32 -37.51 5.14
N LEU A 562 3.48 -36.84 5.20
CA LEU A 562 4.27 -36.54 4.01
C LEU A 562 4.92 -37.81 3.44
N PRO A 563 4.96 -38.00 2.10
CA PRO A 563 5.75 -39.07 1.49
C PRO A 563 7.20 -39.07 1.98
N ASN A 564 7.69 -40.23 2.41
CA ASN A 564 9.05 -40.39 2.91
C ASN A 564 9.58 -41.80 2.57
N SER A 565 9.89 -42.01 1.30
CA SER A 565 10.44 -43.25 0.76
C SER A 565 11.77 -42.99 0.06
N ALA A 566 12.50 -44.04 -0.28
CA ALA A 566 13.75 -43.93 -1.04
C ALA A 566 13.57 -43.33 -2.45
N HIS A 567 12.35 -43.35 -3.00
CA HIS A 567 12.04 -42.92 -4.36
C HIS A 567 11.25 -41.62 -4.45
N CYS A 568 10.60 -41.22 -3.35
CA CYS A 568 9.81 -40.02 -3.25
C CYS A 568 9.81 -39.54 -1.80
N LYS A 569 10.32 -38.34 -1.58
CA LYS A 569 10.39 -37.70 -0.27
C LYS A 569 9.89 -36.27 -0.39
N ILE A 570 9.00 -35.88 0.53
CA ILE A 570 8.48 -34.52 0.63
C ILE A 570 8.80 -33.98 2.02
N THR A 571 9.40 -32.80 2.08
CA THR A 571 9.79 -32.17 3.35
C THR A 571 9.38 -30.71 3.39
N GLN A 572 8.79 -30.26 4.50
CA GLN A 572 8.57 -28.83 4.69
C GLN A 572 9.91 -28.14 4.84
N PHE A 573 10.11 -27.03 4.13
CA PHE A 573 11.32 -26.22 4.25
C PHE A 573 11.03 -24.78 4.66
N THR A 574 9.79 -24.31 4.49
CA THR A 574 9.41 -22.98 4.98
C THR A 574 9.44 -22.97 6.49
N THR A 575 10.10 -21.97 7.05
CA THR A 575 10.05 -21.70 8.49
C THR A 575 8.84 -20.83 8.82
N PRO A 576 8.32 -20.91 10.06
CA PRO A 576 7.32 -19.97 10.54
C PRO A 576 7.73 -18.51 10.43
#